data_AF-A0A3N5ZUR9-F1
#
_entry.id   AF-A0A3N5ZUR9-F1
#
_cell.length_a   1.000
_cell.length_b   1.000
_cell.length_c   1.000
_cell.angle_alpha   90.00
_cell.angle_beta   90.00
_cell.angle_gamma   90.00
#
_symmetry.space_group_name_H-M   'P 1'
#
loop_
_entity.id
_entity.type
_entity.pdbx_description
1 polymer ?
#
loop_
_entity_poly.entity_id
_entity_poly.type
_entity_poly.pdbx_seq_one_letter_code
_entity_poly.pdbx_strand_id
1 'polypeptide(L)'
;MKEYKIERERTAEEQMMKLGLVTSNIGKYEEFKRTLKKIENLELILIDNISNSNEGSNIEKNAQTKALTGSMEVTYPVIATDEGLFLDFLPKSE
;
A
#
# COMPACT_ATOMS: atom_id res chain seq x y z
N MET A 1 46.48 14.28 -9.44
CA MET A 1 45.45 13.73 -8.54
C MET A 1 44.19 14.56 -8.76
N LYS A 2 43.45 14.29 -9.82
CA LYS A 2 42.26 13.42 -9.87
C LYS A 2 41.19 13.82 -8.85
N GLU A 3 40.38 14.80 -9.24
CA GLU A 3 38.91 14.72 -9.27
C GLU A 3 38.25 13.85 -8.19
N TYR A 4 38.04 14.41 -7.00
CA TYR A 4 37.21 13.82 -5.94
C TYR A 4 35.97 14.67 -5.62
N LYS A 5 35.58 15.58 -6.52
CA LYS A 5 34.51 16.55 -6.26
C LYS A 5 33.30 16.47 -7.20
N ILE A 6 33.22 15.49 -8.10
CA ILE A 6 32.14 15.42 -9.10
C ILE A 6 31.60 13.99 -9.24
N GLU A 7 31.25 13.33 -8.14
CA GLU A 7 30.48 12.06 -8.21
C GLU A 7 29.33 11.96 -7.21
N ARG A 8 29.13 12.96 -6.34
CA ARG A 8 27.96 12.98 -5.42
C ARG A 8 26.79 13.84 -5.91
N GLU A 9 26.94 14.52 -7.04
CA GLU A 9 25.96 15.48 -7.54
C GLU A 9 25.19 14.98 -8.78
N ARG A 10 25.22 13.68 -9.09
CA ARG A 10 24.69 13.15 -10.37
C ARG A 10 23.76 11.93 -10.34
N THR A 11 23.19 11.51 -9.20
CA THR A 11 22.28 10.33 -9.18
C THR A 11 20.92 10.54 -8.50
N ALA A 12 20.55 11.78 -8.17
CA ALA A 12 19.22 12.10 -7.67
C ALA A 12 18.40 12.86 -8.74
N GLU A 13 18.40 12.37 -9.99
CA GLU A 13 17.17 12.51 -10.79
C GLU A 13 16.08 11.83 -9.95
N GLU A 14 15.08 12.60 -9.51
CA GLU A 14 14.12 12.20 -8.48
C GLU A 14 13.57 10.80 -8.74
N GLN A 15 14.12 9.81 -8.03
CA GLN A 15 13.80 8.43 -8.29
C GLN A 15 12.35 8.22 -7.88
N MET A 16 11.48 7.91 -8.85
CA MET A 16 10.06 7.73 -8.63
C MET A 16 9.84 6.65 -7.56
N MET A 17 9.29 7.05 -6.42
CA MET A 17 8.97 6.18 -5.31
C MET A 17 7.74 5.37 -5.68
N LYS A 18 7.78 4.06 -5.45
CA LYS A 18 6.66 3.16 -5.71
C LYS A 18 6.00 2.78 -4.39
N LEU A 19 4.66 2.75 -4.39
CA LEU A 19 3.86 2.27 -3.28
C LEU A 19 2.79 1.31 -3.82
N GLY A 20 2.75 0.09 -3.31
CA GLY A 20 1.72 -0.88 -3.66
C GLY A 20 0.47 -0.69 -2.82
N LEU A 21 -0.72 -0.76 -3.42
CA LEU A 21 -1.99 -0.91 -2.70
C LEU A 21 -2.56 -2.29 -2.98
N VAL A 22 -2.67 -3.11 -1.92
CA VAL A 22 -3.31 -4.43 -1.98
C VAL A 22 -4.82 -4.24 -1.93
N THR A 23 -5.47 -4.43 -3.06
CA THR A 23 -6.93 -4.38 -3.19
C THR A 23 -7.36 -4.94 -4.53
N SER A 24 -8.50 -5.63 -4.57
CA SER A 24 -9.22 -5.93 -5.82
C SER A 24 -10.30 -4.89 -6.13
N ASN A 25 -10.57 -3.96 -5.20
CA ASN A 25 -11.55 -2.89 -5.38
C ASN A 25 -10.91 -1.68 -6.08
N ILE A 26 -11.26 -1.49 -7.35
CA ILE A 26 -10.76 -0.39 -8.19
C ILE A 26 -11.18 1.00 -7.69
N GLY A 27 -12.35 1.12 -7.06
CA GLY A 27 -12.83 2.38 -6.50
C GLY A 27 -11.92 2.88 -5.40
N LYS A 28 -11.49 1.98 -4.49
CA LYS A 28 -10.51 2.29 -3.45
C LYS A 28 -9.17 2.72 -4.03
N TYR A 29 -8.70 2.02 -5.07
CA TYR A 29 -7.45 2.39 -5.74
C TYR A 29 -7.49 3.80 -6.30
N GLU A 30 -8.53 4.17 -7.05
CA GLU A 30 -8.65 5.52 -7.62
C GLU A 30 -8.83 6.60 -6.54
N GLU A 31 -9.50 6.29 -5.43
CA GLU A 31 -9.61 7.19 -4.27
C GLU A 31 -8.24 7.44 -3.61
N PHE A 32 -7.48 6.39 -3.34
CA PHE A 32 -6.13 6.49 -2.79
C PHE A 32 -5.19 7.22 -3.75
N LYS A 33 -5.22 6.87 -5.04
CA LYS A 33 -4.40 7.50 -6.08
C LYS A 33 -4.64 9.02 -6.13
N ARG A 34 -5.90 9.45 -6.09
CA ARG A 34 -6.26 10.87 -6.04
C ARG A 34 -5.78 11.55 -4.76
N THR A 35 -5.86 10.87 -3.62
CA THR A 35 -5.38 11.38 -2.33
C THR A 35 -3.87 11.57 -2.32
N LEU A 36 -3.14 10.60 -2.86
CA LEU A 36 -1.67 10.55 -2.88
C LEU A 36 -1.04 11.35 -4.03
N LYS A 37 -1.82 11.78 -5.03
CA LYS A 37 -1.35 12.63 -6.16
C LYS A 37 -0.65 13.93 -5.69
N LYS A 38 -0.91 14.37 -4.46
CA LYS A 38 -0.27 15.55 -3.86
C LYS A 38 1.19 15.31 -3.45
N ILE A 39 1.63 14.07 -3.38
CA ILE A 39 2.98 13.69 -3.02
C ILE A 39 3.79 13.61 -4.33
N GLU A 40 4.74 14.52 -4.50
CA GLU A 40 5.62 14.53 -5.66
C GLU A 40 6.44 13.25 -5.74
N ASN A 41 6.63 12.74 -6.96
CA ASN A 41 7.43 11.54 -7.25
C ASN A 41 6.94 10.24 -6.60
N LEU A 42 5.66 10.15 -6.23
CA LEU A 42 5.04 8.91 -5.74
C LEU A 42 4.12 8.29 -6.80
N GLU A 43 4.43 7.06 -7.21
CA GLU A 43 3.60 6.20 -8.05
C GLU A 43 2.88 5.17 -7.18
N LEU A 44 1.54 5.20 -7.19
CA LEU A 44 0.72 4.16 -6.58
C LEU A 44 0.49 3.03 -7.59
N ILE A 45 0.79 1.79 -7.19
CA ILE A 45 0.65 0.59 -8.01
C ILE A 45 -0.44 -0.29 -7.41
N LEU A 46 -1.39 -0.74 -8.24
CA LEU A 46 -2.43 -1.68 -7.84
C LEU A 46 -1.85 -3.10 -7.73
N ILE A 47 -2.10 -3.77 -6.60
CA ILE A 47 -1.77 -5.18 -6.38
C ILE A 47 -3.09 -5.93 -6.14
N ASP A 48 -3.63 -6.56 -7.19
CA ASP A 48 -4.95 -7.20 -7.21
C ASP A 48 -4.91 -8.73 -7.33
N ASN A 49 -3.73 -9.30 -7.51
CA ASN A 49 -3.50 -10.73 -7.74
C ASN A 49 -3.26 -11.53 -6.46
N ILE A 50 -3.47 -10.94 -5.29
CA ILE A 50 -3.32 -11.63 -4.01
C ILE A 50 -4.60 -12.42 -3.74
N SER A 51 -4.49 -13.74 -3.85
CA SER A 51 -5.55 -14.66 -3.44
C SER A 51 -6.02 -14.30 -2.03
N ASN A 52 -7.34 -14.21 -1.84
CA ASN A 52 -7.97 -13.78 -0.58
C ASN A 52 -7.24 -14.44 0.59
N SER A 53 -6.47 -13.64 1.34
CA SER A 53 -5.82 -14.09 2.56
C SER A 53 -6.90 -14.63 3.48
N ASN A 54 -6.60 -15.69 4.23
CA ASN A 54 -7.57 -16.27 5.16
C ASN A 54 -7.85 -15.24 6.27
N GLU A 55 -8.92 -14.44 6.09
CA GLU A 55 -9.26 -13.30 6.95
C GLU A 55 -10.02 -13.78 8.19
N GLY A 56 -9.65 -13.23 9.35
CA GLY A 56 -10.33 -13.45 10.62
C GLY A 56 -11.34 -12.36 10.95
N SER A 57 -11.81 -12.32 12.19
CA SER A 57 -12.77 -11.32 12.68
C SER A 57 -12.13 -9.99 13.12
N ASN A 58 -10.81 -9.88 13.07
CA ASN A 58 -10.08 -8.69 13.53
C ASN A 58 -9.55 -7.89 12.34
N ILE A 59 -10.13 -6.71 12.15
CA ILE A 59 -9.84 -5.80 11.03
C ILE A 59 -8.35 -5.44 10.97
N GLU A 60 -7.75 -5.12 12.11
CA GLU A 60 -6.33 -4.73 12.16
C GLU A 60 -5.42 -5.88 11.70
N LYS A 61 -5.66 -7.09 12.21
CA LYS A 61 -4.90 -8.29 11.81
C LYS A 61 -5.09 -8.63 10.33
N ASN A 62 -6.29 -8.45 9.81
CA ASN A 62 -6.57 -8.67 8.39
C ASN A 62 -5.80 -7.68 7.51
N ALA A 63 -5.82 -6.39 7.84
CA ALA A 63 -5.05 -5.38 7.11
C ALA A 63 -3.54 -5.67 7.14
N GLN A 64 -3.00 -6.04 8.31
CA GLN A 64 -1.59 -6.45 8.45
C GLN A 64 -1.25 -7.68 7.60
N THR A 65 -2.13 -8.69 7.62
CA THR A 65 -1.94 -9.93 6.83
C THR A 65 -1.95 -9.62 5.33
N LYS A 66 -2.89 -8.80 4.85
CA LYS A 66 -2.95 -8.35 3.45
C LYS A 66 -1.67 -7.62 3.03
N ALA A 67 -1.22 -6.66 3.84
CA ALA A 67 -0.01 -5.89 3.57
C ALA A 67 1.23 -6.79 3.55
N LEU A 68 1.34 -7.73 4.50
CA LEU A 68 2.43 -8.69 4.57
C LEU A 68 2.46 -9.57 3.32
N THR A 69 1.34 -10.18 2.94
CA THR A 69 1.24 -11.01 1.73
C THR A 69 1.63 -10.22 0.49
N GLY A 70 1.16 -8.97 0.35
CA GLY A 70 1.53 -8.16 -0.81
C GLY A 70 2.98 -7.72 -0.83
N SER A 71 3.58 -7.49 0.33
CA SER A 71 5.00 -7.17 0.43
C SER A 71 5.91 -8.32 0.00
N MET A 72 5.42 -9.56 -0.01
CA MET A 72 6.20 -10.71 -0.50
C MET A 72 6.30 -10.75 -2.03
N GLU A 73 5.39 -10.08 -2.75
CA GLU A 73 5.30 -10.11 -4.22
C GLU A 73 6.08 -8.97 -4.90
N VAL A 74 6.51 -7.96 -4.13
CA VAL A 74 7.11 -6.73 -4.68
C VAL A 74 8.32 -6.27 -3.86
N THR A 75 9.13 -5.40 -4.44
CA THR A 75 10.36 -4.88 -3.81
C THR A 75 10.20 -3.47 -3.22
N TYR A 76 8.98 -2.92 -3.25
CA TYR A 76 8.65 -1.59 -2.76
C TYR A 76 7.61 -1.66 -1.62
N PRO A 77 7.46 -0.60 -0.81
CA PRO A 77 6.50 -0.60 0.29
C PRO A 77 5.07 -0.87 -0.19
N VAL A 78 4.29 -1.50 0.68
CA VAL A 78 2.91 -1.90 0.40
C VAL A 78 2.00 -1.44 1.53
N ILE A 79 0.81 -0.96 1.17
CA ILE A 79 -0.29 -0.68 2.08
C ILE A 79 -1.47 -1.58 1.76
N ALA A 80 -2.24 -1.90 2.79
CA ALA A 80 -3.51 -2.59 2.68
C ALA A 80 -4.48 -1.99 3.68
N THR A 81 -5.77 -2.14 3.37
CA THR A 81 -6.85 -1.71 4.27
C THR A 81 -7.77 -2.89 4.54
N ASP A 82 -8.37 -2.89 5.72
CA ASP A 82 -9.52 -3.71 6.03
C ASP A 82 -10.57 -2.82 6.68
N GLU A 83 -11.83 -3.08 6.42
CA GLU A 83 -12.95 -2.22 6.81
C GLU A 83 -14.05 -3.08 7.39
N GLY A 84 -14.76 -2.55 8.39
CA GLY A 84 -15.91 -3.21 8.98
C GLY A 84 -16.90 -2.19 9.53
N LEU A 85 -18.18 -2.55 9.45
CA LEU A 85 -19.28 -1.77 10.01
C LEU A 85 -19.65 -2.36 11.37
N PHE A 86 -19.45 -1.58 12.43
CA PHE A 86 -19.84 -1.96 13.79
C PHE A 86 -21.12 -1.22 14.16
N LEU A 87 -22.16 -1.97 14.50
CA LEU A 87 -23.45 -1.44 14.92
C LEU A 87 -23.68 -1.86 16.37
N ASP A 88 -23.76 -0.88 17.26
CA ASP A 88 -23.89 -1.06 18.72
C ASP A 88 -25.29 -1.53 19.15
N PHE A 89 -26.30 -1.27 18.33
CA PHE A 89 -27.69 -1.67 18.57
C PHE A 89 -28.05 -3.06 18.01
N LEU A 90 -27.11 -3.75 17.36
CA LEU A 90 -27.38 -5.12 16.93
C LEU A 90 -27.53 -6.01 18.18
N PRO A 91 -28.55 -6.87 18.24
CA PRO A 91 -28.65 -7.85 19.31
C PRO A 91 -27.36 -8.68 19.29
N LYS A 92 -26.74 -8.87 20.46
CA LYS A 92 -25.65 -9.84 20.59
C LYS A 92 -26.23 -11.17 20.10
N SER A 93 -25.69 -11.70 19.00
CA SER A 93 -26.08 -13.02 18.51
C SER A 93 -25.96 -14.03 19.66
N GLU A 94 -27.00 -14.82 19.89
CA GLU A 94 -26.97 -15.94 20.85
C GLU A 94 -25.87 -16.95 20.53
#